data_AF-A0A1I2I7B1-F1
#
_entry.id   AF-A0A1I2I7B1-F1
#
_cell.length_a   1.000
_cell.length_b   1.000
_cell.length_c   1.000
_cell.angle_alpha   90.00
_cell.angle_beta   90.00
_cell.angle_gamma   90.00
#
_symmetry.space_group_name_H-M   'P 1'
#
loop_
_entity.id
_entity.type
_entity.pdbx_description
1 polymer ?
#
loop_
_entity_poly.entity_id
_entity_poly.type
_entity_poly.pdbx_seq_one_letter_code
_entity_poly.pdbx_strand_id
1 'polypeptide(L)'
;MRLPPLPPPPPFLTPDRMARRTVGDRPADRPATPITISEYDPAWPARYRREEARIRTALGVRHLVLRDWLRACPADRDRYAAHKQAAAARHPLSTSGYVRDKGDVIVEILTRAGLR
;
A
#
# COMPACT_ATOMS: atom_id res chain seq x y z
N MET A 1 -8.91 31.21 -14.45
CA MET A 1 -7.57 31.33 -13.82
C MET A 1 -6.66 30.27 -14.42
N ARG A 2 -5.48 30.65 -14.93
CA ARG A 2 -4.42 29.66 -15.24
C ARG A 2 -3.78 29.24 -13.92
N LEU A 3 -3.77 27.94 -13.62
CA LEU A 3 -2.95 27.41 -12.53
C LEU A 3 -1.47 27.66 -12.86
N PRO A 4 -0.65 28.14 -11.90
CA PRO A 4 0.79 28.22 -12.10
C PRO A 4 1.38 26.84 -12.42
N PRO A 5 2.49 26.78 -13.17
CA PRO A 5 3.14 25.50 -13.46
C PRO A 5 3.55 24.82 -12.14
N LEU A 6 3.34 23.51 -12.06
CA LEU A 6 3.76 22.73 -10.90
C LEU A 6 5.29 22.83 -10.73
N PRO A 7 5.80 22.92 -9.50
CA PRO A 7 7.23 22.86 -9.26
C PRO A 7 7.80 21.54 -9.80
N PRO A 8 9.08 21.52 -10.22
CA PRO A 8 9.71 20.28 -10.64
C PRO A 8 9.63 19.25 -9.51
N PRO A 9 9.39 17.96 -9.81
CA PRO A 9 9.36 16.92 -8.80
C PRO A 9 10.70 16.91 -8.04
N PRO A 10 10.68 16.62 -6.72
CA PRO A 10 11.92 16.57 -5.96
C PRO A 10 12.87 15.52 -6.56
N PRO A 11 14.20 15.68 -6.41
CA PRO A 11 15.21 14.89 -7.13
C PRO A 11 15.13 13.38 -6.89
N PHE A 12 14.41 12.95 -5.84
CA PHE A 12 14.18 11.55 -5.52
C PHE A 12 12.95 10.93 -6.22
N LEU A 13 12.14 11.69 -6.96
CA LEU A 13 10.97 11.24 -7.74
C LEU A 13 11.24 11.36 -9.25
N THR A 14 12.32 10.74 -9.72
CA THR A 14 12.60 10.68 -11.17
C THR A 14 11.61 9.73 -11.89
N PRO A 15 11.28 9.97 -13.18
CA PRO A 15 10.43 9.08 -13.97
C PRO A 15 10.89 7.61 -13.92
N ASP A 16 12.18 7.35 -14.06
CA ASP A 16 12.76 6.00 -13.97
C ASP A 16 12.51 5.34 -12.62
N ARG A 17 12.61 6.10 -11.52
CA ARG A 17 12.38 5.58 -10.18
C ARG A 17 10.89 5.30 -9.93
N MET A 18 10.00 6.13 -10.48
CA MET A 18 8.56 5.91 -10.42
C MET A 18 8.15 4.68 -11.24
N ALA A 19 8.71 4.51 -12.44
CA ALA A 19 8.47 3.35 -13.29
C ALA A 19 8.89 2.04 -12.60
N ARG A 20 10.09 1.99 -12.00
CA ARG A 20 10.57 0.82 -11.22
C ARG A 20 9.73 0.48 -9.99
N ARG A 21 8.94 1.43 -9.47
CA ARG A 21 8.09 1.25 -8.27
C ARG A 21 6.63 1.00 -8.59
N THR A 22 6.22 1.24 -9.83
CA THR A 22 4.84 1.05 -10.26
C THR A 22 4.68 -0.39 -10.75
N VAL A 23 3.61 -1.06 -10.30
CA VAL A 23 3.27 -2.38 -10.82
C VAL A 23 2.59 -2.21 -12.18
N GLY A 24 3.14 -2.87 -13.20
CA GLY A 24 2.66 -2.83 -14.59
C GLY A 24 3.37 -1.76 -15.44
N ASP A 25 3.32 -1.97 -16.75
CA ASP A 25 3.89 -1.03 -17.73
C ASP A 25 2.94 0.17 -17.86
N ARG A 26 3.20 1.23 -17.09
CA ARG A 26 2.60 2.54 -17.37
C ARG A 26 3.48 3.22 -18.42
N PRO A 27 3.00 3.45 -19.65
CA PRO A 27 3.78 4.17 -20.66
C PRO A 27 4.11 5.57 -20.13
N ALA A 28 5.40 5.93 -20.13
CA ALA A 28 5.89 7.22 -19.64
C ALA A 28 5.40 8.39 -20.51
N ASP A 29 4.99 8.09 -21.74
CA ASP A 29 4.50 8.98 -22.79
C ASP A 29 2.97 9.07 -22.84
N ARG A 30 2.23 8.41 -21.94
CA ARG A 30 0.76 8.48 -21.93
C ARG A 30 0.35 9.96 -21.78
N PRO A 31 -0.30 10.57 -22.78
CA PRO A 31 -0.74 11.94 -22.68
C PRO A 31 -1.65 12.06 -21.46
N ALA A 32 -1.48 13.14 -20.69
CA ALA A 32 -2.31 13.43 -19.54
C ALA A 32 -3.75 13.57 -20.03
N THR A 33 -4.54 12.50 -19.91
CA THR A 33 -5.97 12.54 -20.17
C THR A 33 -6.58 13.57 -19.22
N PRO A 34 -7.39 14.53 -19.71
CA PRO A 34 -8.05 15.50 -18.84
C PRO A 34 -8.76 14.77 -17.70
N ILE A 35 -8.49 15.18 -16.46
CA ILE A 35 -9.22 14.67 -15.29
C ILE A 35 -10.65 15.21 -15.41
N THR A 36 -11.62 14.32 -15.58
CA THR A 36 -13.04 14.67 -15.60
C THR A 36 -13.69 14.24 -14.29
N ILE A 37 -14.49 15.12 -13.70
CA ILE A 37 -15.36 14.75 -12.58
C ILE A 37 -16.62 14.14 -13.19
N SER A 38 -16.95 12.92 -12.77
CA SER A 38 -18.16 12.22 -13.20
C SER A 38 -19.22 12.28 -12.10
N GLU A 39 -20.48 12.38 -12.51
CA GLU A 39 -21.61 12.16 -11.61
C GLU A 39 -21.60 10.72 -11.06
N TYR A 40 -22.30 10.53 -9.94
CA TYR A 40 -22.38 9.22 -9.29
C TYR A 40 -23.07 8.18 -10.20
N ASP A 41 -22.37 7.09 -10.50
CA ASP A 41 -22.91 5.95 -11.26
C ASP A 41 -23.51 4.91 -10.28
N PRO A 42 -24.83 4.62 -10.35
CA PRO A 42 -25.46 3.64 -9.47
C PRO A 42 -24.95 2.20 -9.66
N ALA A 43 -24.19 1.91 -10.73
CA ALA A 43 -23.52 0.63 -10.91
C ALA A 43 -22.19 0.51 -10.12
N TRP A 44 -21.62 1.61 -9.61
CA TRP A 44 -20.36 1.58 -8.85
C TRP A 44 -20.38 0.67 -7.62
N PRO A 45 -21.44 0.63 -6.78
CA PRO A 45 -21.50 -0.31 -5.66
C PRO A 45 -21.36 -1.77 -6.10
N ALA A 46 -21.97 -2.15 -7.22
CA ALA A 46 -21.86 -3.51 -7.75
C ALA A 46 -20.44 -3.81 -8.28
N ARG A 47 -19.82 -2.85 -8.99
CA ARG A 47 -18.42 -2.96 -9.43
C ARG A 47 -17.46 -3.09 -8.24
N TYR A 48 -17.65 -2.28 -7.19
CA TYR A 48 -16.88 -2.36 -5.96
C TYR A 48 -16.97 -3.75 -5.34
N ARG A 49 -18.18 -4.29 -5.13
CA ARG A 49 -18.36 -5.63 -4.54
C ARG A 49 -17.62 -6.72 -5.32
N ARG A 50 -17.62 -6.62 -6.65
CA ARG A 50 -16.87 -7.56 -7.51
C ARG A 50 -15.36 -7.46 -7.27
N GLU A 51 -14.81 -6.25 -7.27
CA GLU A 51 -13.37 -6.06 -7.02
C GLU A 51 -13.00 -6.39 -5.57
N GLU A 52 -13.87 -6.10 -4.61
CA GLU A 52 -13.72 -6.51 -3.22
C GLU A 52 -13.61 -8.04 -3.11
N ALA A 53 -14.51 -8.78 -3.75
CA ALA A 53 -14.49 -10.24 -3.72
C ALA A 53 -13.19 -10.80 -4.33
N ARG A 54 -12.72 -10.23 -5.45
CA ARG A 54 -11.45 -10.62 -6.08
C ARG A 54 -10.26 -10.35 -5.18
N ILE A 55 -10.20 -9.16 -4.58
CA ILE A 55 -9.11 -8.78 -3.66
C ILE A 55 -9.13 -9.66 -2.41
N ARG A 56 -10.30 -9.89 -1.81
CA ARG A 56 -10.43 -10.78 -0.64
C ARG A 56 -9.95 -12.19 -0.93
N THR A 57 -10.30 -12.72 -2.10
CA THR A 57 -9.82 -14.03 -2.56
C THR A 57 -8.30 -14.03 -2.72
N ALA A 58 -7.73 -12.99 -3.33
CA ALA A 58 -6.30 -12.89 -3.60
C ALA A 58 -5.44 -12.67 -2.33
N LEU A 59 -5.95 -11.96 -1.32
CA LEU A 59 -5.23 -11.67 -0.07
C LEU A 59 -4.94 -12.93 0.75
N GLY A 60 -5.75 -13.99 0.64
CA GLY A 60 -5.55 -15.24 1.38
C GLY A 60 -5.72 -15.10 2.91
N VAL A 61 -5.70 -16.26 3.59
CA VAL A 61 -6.00 -16.36 5.04
C VAL A 61 -5.07 -15.53 5.91
N ARG A 62 -3.78 -15.47 5.56
CA ARG A 62 -2.74 -14.82 6.35
C ARG A 62 -2.99 -13.32 6.53
N HIS A 63 -3.40 -12.62 5.48
CA HIS A 63 -3.63 -11.18 5.55
C HIS A 63 -4.91 -10.84 6.31
N LEU A 64 -5.95 -11.67 6.20
CA LEU A 64 -7.20 -11.49 6.94
C LEU A 64 -7.00 -11.70 8.44
N VAL A 65 -6.32 -12.78 8.83
CA VAL A 65 -6.01 -13.06 10.23
C VAL A 65 -5.14 -11.95 10.84
N LEU A 66 -4.07 -11.52 10.14
CA LEU A 66 -3.25 -10.41 10.63
C LEU A 66 -4.09 -9.14 10.86
N ARG A 67 -4.94 -8.76 9.90
CA ARG A 67 -5.80 -7.58 10.00
C ARG A 67 -6.74 -7.67 11.19
N ASP A 68 -7.43 -8.80 11.34
CA ASP A 68 -8.46 -8.97 12.35
C ASP A 68 -7.84 -9.11 13.75
N TRP A 69 -6.68 -9.76 13.86
CA TRP A 69 -5.90 -9.81 15.10
C TRP A 69 -5.44 -8.42 15.56
N LEU A 70 -4.88 -7.59 14.67
CA LEU A 70 -4.42 -6.24 15.03
C LEU A 70 -5.58 -5.29 15.42
N ARG A 71 -6.82 -5.61 15.04
CA ARG A 71 -8.01 -4.89 15.51
C ARG A 71 -8.45 -5.34 16.90
N ALA A 72 -8.35 -6.64 17.17
CA ALA A 72 -8.77 -7.23 18.43
C ALA A 72 -7.71 -7.15 19.55
N CYS A 73 -6.43 -7.06 19.20
CA CYS A 73 -5.31 -7.06 20.15
C CYS A 73 -4.46 -5.77 20.01
N PRO A 74 -4.81 -4.70 20.75
CA PRO A 74 -4.07 -3.43 20.73
C PRO A 74 -2.58 -3.56 21.07
N ALA A 75 -2.20 -4.48 21.96
CA ALA A 75 -0.81 -4.69 22.33
C ALA A 75 0.06 -5.13 21.13
N ASP A 76 -0.43 -6.07 20.32
CA ASP A 76 0.28 -6.50 19.11
C ASP A 76 0.20 -5.46 17.99
N ARG A 77 -0.87 -4.66 17.93
CA ARG A 77 -0.96 -3.48 17.05
C ARG A 77 0.13 -2.46 17.36
N ASP A 78 0.31 -2.14 18.64
CA ASP A 78 1.28 -1.14 19.08
C ASP A 78 2.71 -1.67 18.89
N ARG A 79 2.94 -2.97 19.13
CA ARG A 79 4.19 -3.67 18.77
C ARG A 79 4.50 -3.57 17.28
N TYR A 80 3.52 -3.85 16.41
CA TYR A 80 3.68 -3.74 14.96
C TYR A 80 3.99 -2.31 14.52
N ALA A 81 3.33 -1.31 15.13
CA ALA A 81 3.56 0.10 14.85
C ALA A 81 4.98 0.53 15.24
N ALA A 82 5.44 0.19 16.45
CA ALA A 82 6.78 0.48 16.93
C ALA A 82 7.85 -0.14 16.03
N HIS A 83 7.68 -1.41 15.63
CA HIS A 83 8.61 -2.08 14.74
C HIS A 83 8.64 -1.44 13.35
N LYS A 84 7.50 -1.03 12.79
CA LYS A 84 7.46 -0.28 11.52
C LYS A 84 8.21 1.04 11.62
N GLN A 85 8.09 1.77 12.72
CA GLN A 85 8.81 3.04 12.93
C GLN A 85 10.31 2.80 13.05
N ALA A 86 10.73 1.81 13.84
CA ALA A 86 12.14 1.43 13.98
C ALA A 86 12.74 0.98 12.64
N ALA A 87 12.04 0.14 11.88
CA ALA A 87 12.48 -0.29 10.55
C ALA A 87 12.61 0.88 9.56
N ALA A 88 11.69 1.85 9.61
CA ALA A 88 11.76 3.05 8.78
C ALA A 88 12.99 3.91 9.15
N ALA A 89 13.28 4.06 10.44
CA ALA A 89 14.45 4.80 10.92
C ALA A 89 15.77 4.10 10.56
N ARG A 90 15.82 2.75 10.59
CA ARG A 90 16.99 1.96 10.19
C ARG A 90 17.21 1.94 8.67
N HIS A 91 16.15 2.07 7.88
CA HIS A 91 16.19 1.92 6.43
C HIS A 91 15.62 3.15 5.67
N PRO A 92 16.14 4.37 5.90
CA PRO A 92 15.54 5.60 5.39
C PRO A 92 15.48 5.69 3.86
N LEU A 93 16.40 5.00 3.16
CA LEU A 93 16.48 4.98 1.70
C LEU A 93 16.20 3.61 1.07
N SER A 94 15.92 2.57 1.89
CA SER A 94 15.78 1.19 1.42
C SER A 94 14.41 0.61 1.75
N THR A 95 13.51 0.64 0.76
CA THR A 95 12.19 -0.01 0.89
C THR A 95 12.32 -1.52 1.10
N SER A 96 13.27 -2.18 0.43
CA SER A 96 13.48 -3.62 0.58
C SER A 96 14.02 -3.98 1.97
N GLY A 97 14.93 -3.17 2.52
CA GLY A 97 15.41 -3.32 3.90
C GLY A 97 14.27 -3.17 4.90
N TYR A 98 13.49 -2.09 4.76
CA TYR A 98 12.29 -1.85 5.55
C TYR A 98 11.28 -3.01 5.49
N VAL A 99 10.97 -3.53 4.29
CA VAL A 99 10.00 -4.63 4.12
C VAL A 99 10.48 -5.90 4.79
N ARG A 100 11.77 -6.23 4.65
CA ARG A 100 12.37 -7.42 5.27
C ARG A 100 12.37 -7.32 6.79
N ASP A 101 12.88 -6.22 7.34
CA ASP A 101 12.94 -5.98 8.78
C ASP A 101 11.54 -6.03 9.42
N LYS A 102 10.55 -5.38 8.79
CA LYS A 102 9.15 -5.46 9.23
C LYS A 102 8.55 -6.88 9.11
N GLY A 103 9.12 -7.75 8.30
CA GLY A 103 8.63 -9.12 8.11
C GLY A 103 8.63 -9.92 9.41
N ASP A 104 9.64 -9.75 10.25
CA ASP A 104 9.87 -10.57 11.45
C ASP A 104 8.73 -10.40 12.46
N VAL A 105 8.35 -9.17 12.77
CA VAL A 105 7.23 -8.88 13.69
C VAL A 105 5.89 -9.40 13.15
N ILE A 106 5.70 -9.46 11.82
CA ILE A 106 4.49 -10.00 11.22
C ILE A 106 4.42 -11.52 11.45
N VAL A 107 5.54 -12.23 11.32
CA VAL A 107 5.61 -13.68 11.58
C VAL A 107 5.33 -13.97 13.05
N GLU A 108 5.89 -13.18 13.98
CA GLU A 108 5.60 -13.30 15.42
C GLU A 108 4.11 -13.13 15.72
N ILE A 109 3.48 -12.10 15.16
CA ILE A 109 2.07 -11.80 15.38
C ILE A 109 1.16 -12.87 14.78
N LEU A 110 1.47 -13.36 13.57
CA LEU A 110 0.72 -14.45 12.96
C LEU A 110 0.81 -15.73 13.79
N THR A 111 1.98 -16.02 14.35
CA THR A 111 2.17 -17.15 15.28
C THR A 111 1.29 -17.01 16.53
N ARG A 112 1.25 -15.82 17.13
CA ARG A 112 0.35 -15.51 18.26
C ARG A 112 -1.13 -15.61 17.90
N ALA A 113 -1.47 -15.26 16.66
CA ALA A 113 -2.81 -15.40 16.10
C ALA A 113 -3.15 -16.84 15.68
N GLY A 114 -2.27 -17.82 15.91
CA GLY A 114 -2.50 -19.24 15.64
C GLY A 114 -2.23 -19.68 14.20
N LEU A 115 -1.69 -18.82 13.35
CA LEU A 115 -1.21 -19.19 12.02
C LEU A 115 0.27 -19.57 12.11
N ARG A 116 0.58 -20.84 11.84
CA ARG A 116 1.95 -21.35 11.65
C ARG A 116 2.35 -21.27 10.19
#